data_AF-A0A524ILC6-F1
#
_entry.id   AF-A0A524ILC6-F1
#
_cell.length_a   1.000
_cell.length_b   1.000
_cell.length_c   1.000
_cell.angle_alpha   90.00
_cell.angle_beta   90.00
_cell.angle_gamma   90.00
#
_symmetry.space_group_name_H-M   'P 1'
#
loop_
_entity.id
_entity.type
_entity.pdbx_description
1 polymer ?
#
loop_
_entity_poly.entity_id
_entity_poly.type
_entity_poly.pdbx_seq_one_letter_code
_entity_poly.pdbx_strand_id
1 'polypeptide(L)'
;MDDRLGTIAAILRTNEQVFQNAITDVTESAWLHRPGDANHLAFLATHLVGARHYAVRFAGGTSTDPLEVYHGGARDIGEMSRFPSPRETLEAWNEVAPILRDTLDAITGGFLDKDHGLPFPAPGPTNLDVLTFLTQHEAYHLGQMGLLRRISGLPATQWR
;
A
#
# COMPACT_ATOMS: atom_id res chain seq x y z
N MET A 1 -5.01 -16.55 13.13
CA MET A 1 -4.95 -15.09 13.31
C MET A 1 -5.33 -14.71 14.74
N ASP A 2 -4.55 -13.83 15.38
CA ASP A 2 -4.92 -13.17 16.65
C ASP A 2 -6.14 -12.26 16.46
N ASP A 3 -7.11 -12.29 17.39
CA ASP A 3 -8.39 -11.59 17.26
C ASP A 3 -8.23 -10.07 17.05
N ARG A 4 -7.16 -9.47 17.59
CA ARG A 4 -6.86 -8.03 17.44
C ARG A 4 -6.56 -7.62 16.01
N LEU A 5 -6.19 -8.58 15.15
CA LEU A 5 -5.93 -8.34 13.73
C LEU A 5 -7.18 -8.46 12.86
N GLY A 6 -8.31 -8.95 13.39
CA GLY A 6 -9.51 -9.21 12.60
C GLY A 6 -9.98 -8.00 11.79
N THR A 7 -10.07 -6.83 12.43
CA THR A 7 -10.46 -5.57 11.77
C THR A 7 -9.41 -5.07 10.79
N ILE A 8 -8.12 -5.14 11.16
CA ILE A 8 -7.01 -4.75 10.29
C ILE A 8 -7.04 -5.58 8.99
N ALA A 9 -7.11 -6.90 9.11
CA ALA A 9 -7.16 -7.81 7.98
C ALA A 9 -8.40 -7.57 7.10
N ALA A 10 -9.56 -7.27 7.70
CA ALA A 10 -10.78 -6.94 6.95
C ALA A 10 -10.65 -5.64 6.14
N ILE A 11 -10.02 -4.61 6.72
CA ILE A 11 -9.76 -3.34 6.01
C ILE A 11 -8.77 -3.57 4.87
N LEU A 12 -7.66 -4.28 5.10
CA LEU A 12 -6.67 -4.57 4.06
C LEU A 12 -7.26 -5.36 2.88
N ARG A 13 -8.15 -6.32 3.15
CA ARG A 13 -8.91 -7.02 2.10
C ARG A 13 -9.84 -6.10 1.31
N THR A 14 -10.48 -5.15 1.99
CA THR A 14 -11.32 -4.16 1.30
C THR A 14 -10.46 -3.24 0.43
N ASN A 15 -9.32 -2.80 0.96
CA ASN A 15 -8.36 -1.97 0.26
C ASN A 15 -7.77 -2.66 -0.97
N GLU A 16 -7.61 -3.99 -0.97
CA GLU A 16 -7.21 -4.75 -2.17
C GLU A 16 -8.10 -4.41 -3.37
N GLN A 17 -9.42 -4.47 -3.19
CA GLN A 17 -10.38 -4.18 -4.25
C GLN A 17 -10.36 -2.71 -4.65
N VAL A 18 -10.26 -1.80 -3.66
CA VAL A 18 -10.21 -0.35 -3.91
C VAL A 18 -8.97 0.00 -4.74
N PHE A 19 -7.82 -0.61 -4.45
CA PHE A 19 -6.59 -0.42 -5.23
C PHE A 19 -6.78 -0.85 -6.69
N GLN A 20 -7.29 -2.08 -6.90
CA GLN A 20 -7.55 -2.61 -8.24
C GLN A 20 -8.50 -1.71 -9.02
N ASN A 21 -9.60 -1.27 -8.38
CA ASN A 21 -10.56 -0.35 -8.97
C ASN A 21 -9.93 1.02 -9.29
N ALA A 22 -9.01 1.50 -8.46
CA ALA A 22 -8.34 2.78 -8.64
C ALA A 22 -7.40 2.81 -9.85
N ILE A 23 -6.89 1.65 -10.30
CA ILE A 23 -5.97 1.56 -11.45
C ILE A 23 -6.59 0.93 -12.70
N THR A 24 -7.83 0.44 -12.63
CA THR A 24 -8.57 -0.12 -13.79
C THR A 24 -8.77 0.94 -14.87
N ASP A 25 -8.63 0.63 -16.16
CA ASP A 25 -8.84 1.57 -17.28
C ASP A 25 -8.03 2.88 -17.22
N VAL A 26 -6.97 2.95 -16.41
CA VAL A 26 -6.10 4.13 -16.36
C VAL A 26 -5.26 4.19 -17.61
N THR A 27 -5.39 5.28 -18.37
CA THR A 27 -4.52 5.58 -19.51
C THR A 27 -3.13 6.00 -19.04
N GLU A 28 -2.11 5.87 -19.90
CA GLU A 28 -0.76 6.35 -19.60
C GLU A 28 -0.73 7.85 -19.25
N SER A 29 -1.53 8.67 -19.94
CA SER A 29 -1.66 10.10 -19.65
C SER A 29 -2.22 10.36 -18.25
N ALA A 30 -3.23 9.60 -17.81
CA ALA A 30 -3.79 9.72 -16.46
C ALA A 30 -2.85 9.15 -15.40
N TRP A 31 -2.11 8.09 -15.72
CA TRP A 31 -1.17 7.42 -14.82
C TRP A 31 -0.07 8.33 -14.29
N LEU A 32 0.45 9.18 -15.18
CA LEU A 32 1.55 10.12 -14.91
C LEU A 32 1.06 11.57 -14.73
N HIS A 33 -0.25 11.83 -14.78
CA HIS A 33 -0.79 13.16 -14.60
C HIS A 33 -0.59 13.68 -13.16
N ARG A 34 0.05 14.85 -13.03
CA ARG A 34 0.26 15.56 -11.77
C ARG A 34 -0.60 16.84 -11.72
N PRO A 35 -1.69 16.87 -10.94
CA PRO A 35 -2.43 18.10 -10.71
C PRO A 35 -1.69 18.98 -9.70
N GLY A 36 -1.06 20.06 -10.21
CA GLY A 36 -0.18 20.90 -9.40
C GLY A 36 1.03 20.12 -8.89
N ASP A 37 1.38 20.30 -7.60
CA ASP A 37 2.52 19.63 -6.98
C ASP A 37 2.19 18.24 -6.40
N ALA A 38 0.95 17.77 -6.56
CA ALA A 38 0.53 16.47 -6.08
C ALA A 38 1.33 15.31 -6.72
N ASN A 39 1.33 14.17 -6.03
CA ASN A 39 1.77 12.91 -6.59
C ASN A 39 0.82 12.47 -7.71
N HIS A 40 1.33 11.75 -8.72
CA HIS A 40 0.50 11.05 -9.70
C HIS A 40 0.17 9.62 -9.25
N LEU A 41 -0.76 8.98 -9.98
CA LEU A 41 -1.20 7.62 -9.68
C LEU A 41 -0.04 6.60 -9.66
N ALA A 42 0.91 6.71 -10.59
CA ALA A 42 2.02 5.75 -10.65
C ALA A 42 2.90 5.73 -9.39
N PHE A 43 3.19 6.90 -8.83
CA PHE A 43 3.96 7.02 -7.60
C PHE A 43 3.20 6.40 -6.42
N LEU A 44 1.94 6.79 -6.23
CA LEU A 44 1.13 6.30 -5.11
C LEU A 44 0.92 4.79 -5.17
N ALA A 45 0.64 4.26 -6.36
CA ALA A 45 0.42 2.84 -6.53
C ALA A 45 1.70 2.02 -6.29
N THR A 46 2.84 2.49 -6.80
CA THR A 46 4.15 1.89 -6.56
C THR A 46 4.52 1.92 -5.07
N HIS A 47 4.31 3.07 -4.42
CA HIS A 47 4.54 3.27 -2.99
C HIS A 47 3.71 2.30 -2.14
N LEU A 48 2.44 2.10 -2.48
CA LEU A 48 1.56 1.18 -1.75
C LEU A 48 1.98 -0.29 -1.92
N VAL A 49 2.44 -0.70 -3.10
CA VAL A 49 3.03 -2.05 -3.30
C VAL A 49 4.23 -2.22 -2.37
N GLY A 50 5.17 -1.27 -2.37
CA GLY A 50 6.34 -1.32 -1.49
C GLY A 50 5.98 -1.32 -0.01
N ALA A 51 4.94 -0.57 0.39
CA ALA A 51 4.43 -0.57 1.76
C ALA A 51 3.88 -1.94 2.19
N ARG A 52 3.24 -2.70 1.29
CA ARG A 52 2.78 -4.07 1.59
C ARG A 52 3.93 -5.05 1.72
N HIS A 53 4.92 -4.97 0.84
CA HIS A 53 6.13 -5.78 0.96
C HIS A 53 6.89 -5.48 2.27
N TYR A 54 6.93 -4.20 2.66
CA TYR A 54 7.45 -3.79 3.97
C TYR A 54 6.64 -4.40 5.12
N ALA A 55 5.31 -4.33 5.08
CA ALA A 55 4.44 -4.89 6.12
C ALA A 55 4.66 -6.40 6.32
N VAL A 56 4.81 -7.15 5.22
CA VAL A 56 5.15 -8.59 5.28
C VAL A 56 6.46 -8.81 6.01
N ARG A 57 7.52 -8.11 5.62
CA ARG A 57 8.86 -8.27 6.23
C ARG A 57 8.85 -7.85 7.71
N PHE A 58 8.17 -6.74 8.03
CA PHE A 58 8.02 -6.27 9.40
C PHE A 58 7.35 -7.31 10.30
N ALA A 59 6.32 -8.00 9.78
CA ALA A 59 5.62 -9.07 10.48
C ALA A 59 6.38 -10.42 10.52
N GLY A 60 7.62 -10.47 10.02
CA GLY A 60 8.46 -11.67 10.03
C GLY A 60 8.22 -12.61 8.83
N GLY A 61 7.41 -12.20 7.86
CA GLY A 61 7.26 -12.91 6.59
C GLY A 61 8.42 -12.64 5.62
N THR A 62 8.46 -13.39 4.52
CA THR A 62 9.44 -13.18 3.45
C THR A 62 8.77 -12.56 2.24
N SER A 63 9.32 -11.46 1.73
CA SER A 63 8.80 -10.79 0.54
C SER A 63 9.85 -9.95 -0.16
N THR A 64 9.95 -10.14 -1.48
CA THR A 64 10.80 -9.35 -2.38
C THR A 64 9.89 -8.44 -3.19
N ASP A 65 10.18 -7.14 -3.18
CA ASP A 65 9.38 -6.16 -3.91
C ASP A 65 9.87 -6.06 -5.37
N PRO A 66 9.10 -6.50 -6.37
CA PRO A 66 9.52 -6.43 -7.77
C PRO A 66 9.61 -4.98 -8.27
N LEU A 67 8.96 -4.03 -7.59
CA LEU A 67 8.97 -2.61 -7.95
C LEU A 67 10.06 -1.81 -7.22
N GLU A 68 10.85 -2.43 -6.34
CA GLU A 68 11.95 -1.77 -5.62
C GLU A 68 12.93 -1.09 -6.57
N VAL A 69 13.08 -1.62 -7.79
CA VAL A 69 13.90 -1.03 -8.86
C VAL A 69 13.46 0.38 -9.30
N TYR A 70 12.24 0.81 -8.94
CA TYR A 70 11.69 2.13 -9.23
C TYR A 70 11.81 3.08 -8.04
N HIS A 71 11.62 2.60 -6.81
CA HIS A 71 11.47 3.46 -5.62
C HIS A 71 12.52 3.22 -4.53
N GLY A 72 13.40 2.23 -4.69
CA GLY A 72 14.42 1.88 -3.71
C GLY A 72 15.29 3.07 -3.33
N GLY A 73 15.10 3.59 -2.12
CA GLY A 73 15.82 4.72 -1.56
C GLY A 73 15.24 6.10 -1.88
N ALA A 74 14.16 6.19 -2.66
CA ALA A 74 13.46 7.43 -2.94
C ALA A 74 12.62 7.88 -1.72
N ARG A 75 12.74 9.16 -1.35
CA ARG A 75 11.98 9.79 -0.26
C ARG A 75 10.72 10.47 -0.77
N ASP A 76 10.77 10.93 -2.01
CA ASP A 76 9.66 11.58 -2.69
C ASP A 76 9.70 11.30 -4.20
N ILE A 77 8.64 11.72 -4.87
CA ILE A 77 8.44 11.55 -6.31
C ILE A 77 9.53 12.19 -7.18
N GLY A 78 10.23 13.22 -6.68
CA GLY A 78 11.30 13.92 -7.38
C GLY A 78 12.61 13.11 -7.46
N GLU A 79 12.78 12.12 -6.58
CA GLU A 79 13.93 11.21 -6.59
C GLU A 79 13.71 9.98 -7.51
N MET A 80 12.49 9.79 -8.04
CA MET A 80 12.16 8.72 -8.97
C MET A 80 12.25 9.17 -10.43
N SER A 81 13.02 8.45 -11.25
CA SER A 81 13.27 8.80 -12.66
C SER A 81 12.41 8.02 -13.66
N ARG A 82 11.81 6.91 -13.24
CA ARG A 82 10.93 6.06 -14.04
C ARG A 82 9.88 5.42 -13.15
N PHE A 83 8.78 4.99 -13.76
CA PHE A 83 7.65 4.38 -13.05
C PHE A 83 7.19 3.11 -13.77
N PRO A 84 6.69 2.11 -13.03
CA PRO A 84 6.10 0.91 -13.63
C PRO A 84 4.82 1.26 -14.38
N SER A 85 4.42 0.39 -15.30
CA SER A 85 3.11 0.51 -15.95
C SER A 85 1.96 0.19 -14.98
N PRO A 86 0.71 0.60 -15.28
CA PRO A 86 -0.45 0.18 -14.49
C PRO A 86 -0.56 -1.34 -14.36
N ARG A 87 -0.28 -2.07 -15.45
CA ARG A 87 -0.33 -3.55 -15.48
C ARG A 87 0.73 -4.18 -14.58
N GLU A 88 1.97 -3.74 -14.70
CA GLU A 88 3.08 -4.24 -13.87
C GLU A 88 2.84 -3.96 -12.38
N THR A 89 2.26 -2.80 -12.07
CA THR A 89 1.90 -2.43 -10.69
C THR A 89 0.76 -3.30 -10.15
N LEU A 90 -0.25 -3.58 -10.97
CA LEU A 90 -1.35 -4.49 -10.62
C LEU A 90 -0.86 -5.92 -10.37
N GLU A 91 0.06 -6.40 -11.20
CA GLU A 91 0.67 -7.72 -11.05
C GLU A 91 1.42 -7.83 -9.71
N ALA A 92 2.26 -6.86 -9.38
CA ALA A 92 2.98 -6.81 -8.10
C ALA A 92 2.02 -6.71 -6.89
N TRP A 93 0.96 -5.92 -7.00
CA TRP A 93 -0.06 -5.82 -5.95
C TRP A 93 -0.77 -7.15 -5.68
N ASN A 94 -1.16 -7.83 -6.76
CA ASN A 94 -1.83 -9.13 -6.68
C ASN A 94 -0.90 -10.24 -6.17
N GLU A 95 0.41 -10.11 -6.37
CA GLU A 95 1.42 -11.02 -5.81
C GLU A 95 1.55 -10.83 -4.28
N VAL A 96 1.69 -9.61 -3.79
CA VAL A 96 1.94 -9.36 -2.36
C VAL A 96 0.69 -9.50 -1.49
N ALA A 97 -0.50 -9.28 -2.04
CA ALA A 97 -1.77 -9.37 -1.30
C ALA A 97 -1.97 -10.71 -0.55
N PRO A 98 -1.90 -11.91 -1.21
CA PRO A 98 -2.00 -13.18 -0.50
C PRO A 98 -0.89 -13.38 0.53
N ILE A 99 0.34 -12.98 0.22
CA ILE A 99 1.49 -13.12 1.13
C ILE A 99 1.25 -12.34 2.42
N LEU A 100 0.71 -11.11 2.32
CA LEU A 100 0.35 -10.30 3.48
C LEU A 100 -0.74 -10.95 4.32
N ARG A 101 -1.78 -11.51 3.70
CA ARG A 101 -2.85 -12.21 4.43
C ARG A 101 -2.30 -13.41 5.21
N ASP A 102 -1.53 -14.27 4.54
CA ASP A 102 -0.94 -15.45 5.16
C ASP A 102 0.00 -15.07 6.31
N THR A 103 0.76 -13.97 6.14
CA THR A 103 1.64 -13.44 7.18
C THR A 103 0.84 -12.97 8.39
N LEU A 104 -0.23 -12.19 8.20
CA LEU A 104 -1.10 -11.73 9.28
C LEU A 104 -1.76 -12.90 10.03
N ASP A 105 -2.15 -13.96 9.31
CA ASP A 105 -2.77 -15.15 9.91
C ASP A 105 -1.83 -15.90 10.85
N ALA A 106 -0.52 -15.85 10.57
CA ALA A 106 0.54 -16.48 11.34
C ALA A 106 1.05 -15.63 12.52
N ILE A 107 0.67 -14.35 12.63
CA ILE A 107 1.11 -13.48 13.73
C ILE A 107 0.56 -13.99 15.06
N THR A 108 1.45 -14.03 16.06
CA THR A 108 1.11 -14.38 17.44
C THR A 108 0.90 -13.14 18.28
N GLY A 109 0.13 -13.26 19.36
CA GLY A 109 -0.07 -12.14 20.29
C GLY A 109 1.22 -11.61 20.91
N GLY A 110 2.18 -12.50 21.18
CA GLY A 110 3.50 -12.10 21.69
C GLY A 110 4.35 -11.31 20.68
N PHE A 111 4.06 -11.38 19.36
CA PHE A 111 4.66 -10.44 18.41
C PHE A 111 3.99 -9.07 18.50
N LEU A 112 2.66 -9.03 18.61
CA LEU A 112 1.88 -7.80 18.66
C LEU A 112 2.22 -6.93 19.86
N ASP A 113 2.48 -7.54 21.01
CA ASP A 113 2.77 -6.83 22.26
C ASP A 113 4.21 -6.29 22.36
N LYS A 114 5.10 -6.68 21.45
CA LYS A 114 6.49 -6.20 21.45
C LYS A 114 6.54 -4.73 21.09
N ASP A 115 7.45 -4.03 21.77
CA ASP A 115 7.87 -2.69 21.35
C ASP A 115 8.51 -2.78 19.96
N HIS A 116 8.07 -1.91 19.04
CA HIS A 116 8.57 -1.92 17.67
C HIS A 116 9.96 -1.29 17.54
N GLY A 117 10.35 -0.37 18.43
CA GLY A 117 11.66 0.29 18.43
C GLY A 117 11.99 1.12 17.17
N LEU A 118 11.01 1.33 16.30
CA LEU A 118 11.14 2.08 15.05
C LEU A 118 10.71 3.54 15.23
N PRO A 119 11.29 4.51 14.48
CA PRO A 119 10.80 5.88 14.44
C PRO A 119 9.56 5.99 13.51
N PHE A 120 8.52 5.18 13.79
CA PHE A 120 7.26 5.19 13.05
C PHE A 120 6.29 6.20 13.68
N PRO A 121 5.45 6.90 12.89
CA PRO A 121 4.34 7.70 13.40
C PRO A 121 3.17 6.80 13.85
N ALA A 122 3.47 5.70 14.53
CA ALA A 122 2.50 4.77 15.07
C ALA A 122 1.74 5.42 16.26
N PRO A 123 0.48 5.05 16.50
CA PRO A 123 -0.32 5.59 17.60
C PRO A 123 0.19 5.19 19.00
N GLY A 124 1.06 4.19 19.08
CA GLY A 124 1.63 3.65 20.31
C GLY A 124 2.93 2.87 20.03
N PRO A 125 3.55 2.28 21.06
CA PRO A 125 4.87 1.70 20.97
C PRO A 125 4.88 0.26 20.43
N THR A 126 3.74 -0.37 20.19
CA THR A 126 3.67 -1.82 19.91
C THR A 126 3.69 -2.14 18.42
N ASN A 127 4.02 -3.38 18.06
CA ASN A 127 3.91 -3.85 16.68
C ASN A 127 2.46 -3.81 16.16
N LEU A 128 1.46 -3.97 17.04
CA LEU A 128 0.06 -3.75 16.67
C LEU A 128 -0.21 -2.32 16.22
N ASP A 129 0.41 -1.34 16.88
CA ASP A 129 0.28 0.08 16.53
C ASP A 129 0.89 0.35 15.15
N VAL A 130 2.02 -0.27 14.82
CA VAL A 130 2.63 -0.18 13.48
C VAL A 130 1.71 -0.76 12.41
N LEU A 131 1.14 -1.95 12.62
CA LEU A 131 0.21 -2.56 11.66
C LEU A 131 -1.06 -1.72 11.50
N THR A 132 -1.55 -1.13 12.58
CA THR A 132 -2.69 -0.19 12.58
C THR A 132 -2.37 1.04 11.74
N PHE A 133 -1.19 1.66 11.94
CA PHE A 133 -0.73 2.79 11.15
C PHE A 133 -0.60 2.43 9.67
N LEU A 134 0.04 1.31 9.33
CA LEU A 134 0.22 0.89 7.93
C LEU A 134 -1.12 0.68 7.22
N THR A 135 -2.12 0.17 7.94
CA THR A 135 -3.49 0.00 7.43
C THR A 135 -4.17 1.35 7.15
N GLN A 136 -4.03 2.32 8.08
CA GLN A 136 -4.55 3.68 7.90
C GLN A 136 -3.82 4.45 6.80
N HIS A 137 -2.50 4.31 6.72
CA HIS A 137 -1.64 4.85 5.68
C HIS A 137 -2.06 4.33 4.28
N GLU A 138 -2.35 3.03 4.16
CA GLU A 138 -2.84 2.46 2.91
C GLU A 138 -4.17 3.09 2.49
N ALA A 139 -5.14 3.17 3.40
CA ALA A 139 -6.44 3.78 3.13
C ALA A 139 -6.31 5.28 2.77
N TYR A 140 -5.40 6.00 3.42
CA TYR A 140 -5.11 7.40 3.12
C TYR A 140 -4.65 7.60 1.67
N HIS A 141 -3.67 6.81 1.22
CA HIS A 141 -3.17 6.88 -0.15
C HIS A 141 -4.19 6.38 -1.19
N LEU A 142 -5.02 5.40 -0.85
CA LEU A 142 -6.14 4.98 -1.71
C LEU A 142 -7.16 6.11 -1.90
N GLY A 143 -7.43 6.90 -0.86
CA GLY A 143 -8.25 8.10 -0.97
C GLY A 143 -7.66 9.12 -1.95
N GLN A 144 -6.35 9.33 -1.90
CA GLN A 144 -5.64 10.18 -2.86
C GLN A 144 -5.75 9.64 -4.30
N MET A 145 -5.55 8.33 -4.49
CA MET A 145 -5.70 7.70 -5.80
C MET A 145 -7.12 7.85 -6.36
N GLY A 146 -8.15 7.68 -5.52
CA GLY A 146 -9.54 7.90 -5.92
C GLY A 146 -9.83 9.33 -6.35
N LEU A 147 -9.25 10.32 -5.67
CA LEU A 147 -9.35 11.73 -6.06
C LEU A 147 -8.63 12.01 -7.39
N LEU A 148 -7.39 11.55 -7.55
CA LEU A 148 -6.62 11.74 -8.78
C LEU A 148 -7.32 11.12 -9.99
N ARG A 149 -7.91 9.94 -9.81
CA ARG A 149 -8.73 9.27 -10.83
C ARG A 149 -9.86 10.19 -11.33
N ARG A 150 -10.59 10.85 -10.41
CA ARG A 150 -11.63 11.83 -10.77
C ARG A 150 -11.08 13.06 -11.48
N ILE A 151 -9.94 13.59 -11.04
CA ILE A 151 -9.28 14.75 -11.65
C ILE A 151 -8.88 14.43 -13.10
N SER A 152 -8.42 13.21 -13.37
CA SER A 152 -8.09 12.72 -14.70
C SER A 152 -9.31 12.36 -15.57
N GLY A 153 -10.53 12.65 -15.11
CA GLY A 153 -11.76 12.42 -15.88
C GLY A 153 -12.27 10.98 -15.85
N LEU A 154 -11.68 10.11 -15.03
CA LEU A 154 -12.12 8.71 -14.90
C LEU A 154 -13.28 8.57 -13.89
N PRO A 155 -14.08 7.49 -13.96
CA PRO A 155 -15.12 7.21 -12.98
C PRO A 155 -14.58 7.12 -11.54
N ALA A 156 -15.45 7.37 -10.56
CA ALA A 156 -15.09 7.25 -9.16
C ALA A 156 -14.68 5.82 -8.82
N THR A 157 -13.62 5.67 -8.03
CA THR A 157 -13.28 4.39 -7.41
C THR A 157 -14.44 3.93 -6.53
N GLN A 158 -14.82 2.66 -6.69
CA GLN A 158 -15.89 2.04 -5.91
C GLN A 158 -15.30 1.14 -4.83
N TRP A 159 -16.02 1.04 -3.71
CA TRP A 159 -15.75 0.11 -2.60
C TRP A 159 -16.38 -1.28 -2.81
N ARG A 160 -17.07 -1.48 -3.94
CA ARG A 160 -17.85 -2.66 -4.27
C ARG A 160 -17.22 -3.41 -5.43
#